data_AF-A0A649UYU5-F1
#
_entry.id   AF-A0A649UYU5-F1
#
_cell.length_a   1.000
_cell.length_b   1.000
_cell.length_c   1.000
_cell.angle_alpha   90.00
_cell.angle_beta   90.00
_cell.angle_gamma   90.00
#
_symmetry.space_group_name_H-M   'P 1'
#
loop_
_entity.id
_entity.type
_entity.pdbx_description
1 polymer ?
#
loop_
_entity_poly.entity_id
_entity_poly.type
_entity_poly.pdbx_seq_one_letter_code
_entity_poly.pdbx_strand_id
1 'polypeptide(L)'
;YNLTYDILIFNRHLKTAIKFVEKFPNQPFVLDHIAKPNIKDHILEPWSTDIKELAKYPNVYCKISGMVTEANNNEPYESFIPYLDVVFESFGCDRIMIGSDWPVSLLSRDYHSTYEIVK
;
A
#
# COMPACT_ATOMS: atom_id res chain seq x y z
N TYR A 1 -9.31 5.57 23.17
CA TYR A 1 -8.24 4.60 23.47
C TYR A 1 -6.94 4.82 22.68
N ASN A 2 -6.87 5.77 21.74
CA ASN A 2 -5.66 6.04 20.93
C ASN A 2 -5.03 4.79 20.31
N LEU A 3 -5.88 3.89 19.82
CA LEU A 3 -5.47 2.68 19.11
C LEU A 3 -5.55 2.98 17.62
N THR A 4 -4.58 2.50 16.86
CA THR A 4 -4.61 2.50 15.39
C THR A 4 -5.43 1.32 14.88
N TYR A 5 -6.06 1.50 13.72
CA TYR A 5 -6.75 0.42 13.00
C TYR A 5 -6.08 0.20 11.65
N ASP A 6 -5.60 -1.02 11.42
CA ASP A 6 -4.93 -1.41 10.19
C ASP A 6 -5.95 -1.99 9.20
N ILE A 7 -6.02 -1.41 8.00
CA ILE A 7 -6.96 -1.75 6.94
C ILE A 7 -6.27 -2.72 5.98
N LEU A 8 -6.51 -4.01 6.19
CA LEU A 8 -6.03 -5.09 5.31
C LEU A 8 -7.11 -5.50 4.30
N ILE A 9 -6.92 -5.10 3.04
CA ILE A 9 -7.89 -5.32 1.96
C ILE A 9 -7.20 -5.60 0.62
N PHE A 10 -7.99 -6.05 -0.37
CA PHE A 10 -7.60 -6.04 -1.77
C PHE A 10 -8.01 -4.72 -2.44
N ASN A 11 -7.38 -4.38 -3.57
CA ASN A 11 -7.63 -3.14 -4.30
C ASN A 11 -9.11 -2.91 -4.65
N ARG A 12 -9.83 -3.97 -5.03
CA ARG A 12 -11.27 -3.95 -5.32
C ARG A 12 -12.15 -3.47 -4.16
N HIS A 13 -11.64 -3.43 -2.93
CA HIS A 13 -12.37 -2.96 -1.75
C HIS A 13 -12.07 -1.49 -1.39
N LEU A 14 -11.18 -0.79 -2.10
CA LEU A 14 -10.79 0.58 -1.76
C LEU A 14 -11.99 1.53 -1.70
N LYS A 15 -12.94 1.44 -2.63
CA LYS A 15 -14.17 2.27 -2.60
C LYS A 15 -15.00 2.06 -1.34
N THR A 16 -15.02 0.84 -0.80
CA THR A 16 -15.68 0.55 0.48
C THR A 16 -14.86 1.09 1.65
N ALA A 17 -13.53 0.99 1.58
CA ALA A 17 -12.62 1.51 2.59
C ALA A 17 -12.72 3.05 2.71
N ILE A 18 -12.83 3.76 1.59
CA ILE A 18 -13.05 5.21 1.54
C ILE A 18 -14.31 5.60 2.34
N LYS A 19 -15.44 4.95 2.05
CA LYS A 19 -16.71 5.17 2.79
C LYS A 19 -16.60 4.79 4.27
N PHE A 20 -15.73 3.86 4.61
CA PHE A 20 -15.48 3.47 5.99
C PHE A 20 -14.67 4.55 6.72
N VAL A 21 -13.52 4.98 6.19
CA VAL A 21 -12.68 6.00 6.84
C VAL A 21 -13.39 7.35 6.97
N GLU A 22 -14.24 7.70 5.99
CA GLU A 22 -15.08 8.90 6.01
C GLU A 22 -15.98 8.97 7.24
N LYS A 23 -16.49 7.83 7.71
CA LYS A 23 -17.38 7.77 8.89
C LYS A 23 -16.64 7.95 10.21
N PHE A 24 -15.31 7.83 10.22
CA PHE A 24 -14.50 7.84 11.44
C PHE A 24 -13.31 8.81 11.31
N PRO A 25 -13.55 10.12 11.14
CA PRO A 25 -12.49 11.11 10.89
C PRO A 25 -11.47 11.24 12.03
N ASN A 26 -11.83 10.81 13.24
CA ASN A 26 -10.97 10.88 14.43
C ASN A 26 -10.24 9.56 14.75
N GLN A 27 -10.47 8.50 13.96
CA GLN A 27 -9.79 7.21 14.14
C GLN A 27 -8.52 7.21 13.28
N PRO A 28 -7.33 6.98 13.86
CA PRO A 28 -6.12 6.77 13.06
C PRO A 28 -6.19 5.43 12.31
N PHE A 29 -5.94 5.47 11.01
CA PHE A 29 -5.93 4.31 10.13
C PHE A 29 -4.57 4.14 9.47
N VAL A 30 -4.19 2.88 9.24
CA VAL A 30 -3.05 2.52 8.40
C VAL A 30 -3.53 1.58 7.30
N LEU A 31 -3.33 1.94 6.04
CA LEU A 31 -3.58 1.05 4.92
C LEU A 31 -2.42 0.06 4.80
N ASP A 32 -2.72 -1.24 4.87
CA ASP A 32 -1.73 -2.28 4.69
C ASP A 32 -1.44 -2.53 3.21
N HIS A 33 -0.16 -2.84 2.94
CA HIS A 33 0.36 -3.32 1.66
C HIS A 33 -0.13 -2.54 0.44
N ILE A 34 -0.22 -1.22 0.57
CA ILE A 34 -0.73 -0.31 -0.47
C ILE A 34 -2.06 -0.78 -1.10
N ALA A 35 -2.91 -1.48 -0.34
CA ALA A 35 -4.14 -2.12 -0.79
C ALA A 35 -3.98 -3.17 -1.91
N LYS A 36 -2.85 -3.87 -1.98
CA LYS A 36 -2.63 -5.01 -2.90
C LYS A 36 -3.00 -4.70 -4.36
N PRO A 37 -2.28 -3.77 -5.02
CA PRO A 37 -2.46 -3.51 -6.44
C PRO A 37 -2.15 -4.74 -7.28
N ASN A 38 -2.66 -4.76 -8.50
CA ASN A 38 -2.37 -5.84 -9.44
C ASN A 38 -1.03 -5.60 -10.16
N ILE A 39 0.08 -5.78 -9.41
CA ILE A 39 1.46 -5.57 -9.90
C ILE A 39 1.82 -6.61 -10.95
N LYS A 40 1.42 -7.86 -10.73
CA LYS A 40 1.63 -8.98 -11.64
C LYS A 40 1.22 -8.69 -13.08
N ASP A 41 0.10 -8.00 -13.26
CA ASP A 41 -0.46 -7.67 -14.58
C ASP A 41 -0.10 -6.24 -15.02
N HIS A 42 0.73 -5.52 -14.25
CA HIS A 42 1.10 -4.12 -14.46
C HIS A 42 -0.10 -3.17 -14.58
N ILE A 43 -1.17 -3.44 -13.83
CA ILE A 43 -2.40 -2.64 -13.87
C ILE A 43 -2.36 -1.60 -12.74
N LEU A 44 -2.42 -0.32 -13.12
CA LEU A 44 -2.51 0.82 -12.20
C LEU A 44 -3.96 1.23 -11.91
N GLU A 45 -4.80 1.36 -12.94
CA GLU A 45 -6.19 1.77 -12.76
C GLU A 45 -7.10 0.56 -12.53
N PRO A 46 -8.12 0.66 -11.65
CA PRO A 46 -8.58 1.85 -10.93
C PRO A 46 -7.86 2.11 -9.60
N TRP A 47 -6.87 1.29 -9.24
CA TRP A 47 -6.20 1.35 -7.94
C TRP A 47 -5.56 2.72 -7.68
N SER A 48 -4.88 3.31 -8.67
CA SER A 48 -4.25 4.62 -8.52
C SER A 48 -5.25 5.73 -8.25
N THR A 49 -6.40 5.74 -8.95
CA THR A 49 -7.49 6.68 -8.68
C THR A 49 -8.02 6.50 -7.26
N ASP A 50 -8.30 5.26 -6.84
CA ASP A 50 -8.89 5.00 -5.54
C ASP A 50 -7.90 5.26 -4.38
N ILE A 51 -6.60 5.05 -4.58
CA ILE A 51 -5.55 5.44 -3.61
C ILE A 51 -5.48 6.96 -3.43
N LYS A 52 -5.50 7.72 -4.54
CA LYS A 52 -5.52 9.19 -4.49
C LYS A 52 -6.72 9.71 -3.72
N GLU A 53 -7.90 9.10 -3.91
CA GLU A 53 -9.10 9.45 -3.15
C GLU A 53 -8.97 9.11 -1.67
N LEU A 54 -8.49 7.91 -1.32
CA LEU A 54 -8.28 7.51 0.07
C LEU A 54 -7.25 8.39 0.79
N ALA A 55 -6.21 8.84 0.09
CA ALA A 55 -5.15 9.68 0.66
C ALA A 55 -5.61 11.09 1.03
N LYS A 56 -6.78 11.55 0.53
CA LYS A 56 -7.40 12.84 0.91
C LYS A 56 -7.80 12.88 2.39
N TYR A 57 -7.94 11.73 3.04
CA TYR A 57 -8.27 11.64 4.46
C TYR A 57 -6.99 11.73 5.30
N PRO A 58 -6.77 12.81 6.08
CA PRO A 58 -5.50 13.06 6.77
C PRO A 58 -5.23 12.08 7.91
N ASN A 59 -6.26 11.39 8.40
CA ASN A 59 -6.15 10.35 9.43
C ASN A 59 -5.76 8.96 8.87
N VAL A 60 -5.51 8.86 7.55
CA VAL A 60 -5.06 7.62 6.89
C VAL A 60 -3.58 7.72 6.53
N TYR A 61 -2.82 6.73 6.99
CA TYR A 61 -1.42 6.48 6.68
C TYR A 61 -1.32 5.26 5.76
N CYS A 62 -0.17 5.06 5.10
CA CYS A 62 0.04 3.95 4.18
C CYS A 62 1.34 3.20 4.48
N LYS A 63 1.28 1.87 4.50
CA LYS A 63 2.47 1.02 4.54
C LYS A 63 2.90 0.62 3.15
N ILE A 64 4.12 0.98 2.78
CA ILE A 64 4.84 0.38 1.65
C ILE A 64 5.40 -0.96 2.12
N SER A 65 4.65 -2.02 1.82
CA SER A 65 4.93 -3.40 2.24
C SER A 65 4.16 -4.38 1.34
N GLY A 66 4.46 -5.67 1.39
CA GLY A 66 3.67 -6.73 0.73
C GLY A 66 3.61 -6.66 -0.81
N MET A 67 4.33 -5.74 -1.45
CA MET A 67 4.29 -5.57 -2.91
C MET A 67 4.86 -6.78 -3.66
N VAL A 68 5.93 -7.38 -3.13
CA VAL A 68 6.64 -8.50 -3.78
C VAL A 68 5.78 -9.72 -4.01
N THR A 69 4.77 -9.95 -3.17
CA THR A 69 3.84 -11.08 -3.27
C THR A 69 2.66 -10.81 -4.19
N GLU A 70 2.45 -9.56 -4.61
CA GLU A 70 1.43 -9.19 -5.59
C GLU A 70 2.01 -9.10 -7.03
N ALA A 71 3.31 -9.39 -7.19
CA ALA A 71 4.06 -9.37 -8.45
C ALA A 71 4.41 -10.79 -8.94
N ASN A 72 5.00 -10.90 -10.15
CA ASN A 72 5.56 -12.17 -10.61
C ASN A 72 6.88 -12.50 -9.88
N ASN A 73 7.26 -13.78 -9.89
CA ASN A 73 8.60 -14.18 -9.47
C ASN A 73 9.64 -13.50 -10.37
N ASN A 74 10.71 -12.97 -9.78
CA ASN A 74 11.77 -12.22 -10.48
C ASN A 74 11.32 -10.92 -11.17
N GLU A 75 10.18 -10.33 -10.77
CA GLU A 75 9.78 -8.99 -11.19
C GLU A 75 10.95 -8.00 -10.98
N PRO A 76 11.37 -7.20 -11.97
CA PRO A 76 12.45 -6.22 -11.79
C PRO A 76 12.04 -5.11 -10.81
N TYR A 77 13.02 -4.48 -10.16
CA TYR A 77 12.77 -3.44 -9.15
C TYR A 77 12.02 -2.24 -9.73
N GLU A 78 12.29 -1.91 -10.99
CA GLU A 78 11.71 -0.80 -11.73
C GLU A 78 10.20 -0.96 -11.93
N SER A 79 9.69 -2.19 -11.96
CA SER A 79 8.24 -2.46 -12.08
C SER A 79 7.44 -1.97 -10.86
N PHE A 80 8.09 -1.77 -9.71
CA PHE A 80 7.44 -1.28 -8.50
C PHE A 80 7.34 0.25 -8.45
N ILE A 81 8.18 0.97 -9.21
CA ILE A 81 8.27 2.43 -9.21
C ILE A 81 6.92 3.11 -9.48
N PRO A 82 6.11 2.73 -10.49
CA PRO A 82 4.84 3.41 -10.75
C PRO A 82 3.84 3.32 -9.59
N TYR A 83 3.91 2.26 -8.79
CA TYR A 83 3.07 2.09 -7.61
C TYR A 83 3.60 2.90 -6.43
N LEU A 84 4.92 2.95 -6.26
CA LEU A 84 5.58 3.80 -5.27
C LEU A 84 5.28 5.27 -5.54
N ASP A 85 5.44 5.75 -6.77
CA ASP A 85 5.18 7.13 -7.18
C ASP A 85 3.75 7.55 -6.79
N VAL A 86 2.74 6.73 -7.11
CA VAL A 86 1.35 7.01 -6.73
C VAL A 86 1.21 7.14 -5.21
N VAL A 87 1.84 6.28 -4.43
CA VAL A 87 1.74 6.32 -2.96
C VAL A 87 2.45 7.55 -2.39
N PHE A 88 3.68 7.85 -2.85
CA PHE A 88 4.46 9.01 -2.43
C PHE A 88 3.76 10.33 -2.78
N GLU A 89 3.26 10.46 -4.01
CA GLU A 89 2.53 11.65 -4.46
C GLU A 89 1.20 11.83 -3.72
N SER A 90 0.51 10.75 -3.36
CA SER A 90 -0.82 10.82 -2.74
C SER A 90 -0.76 11.07 -1.24
N PHE A 91 0.07 10.33 -0.51
CA PHE A 91 0.11 10.41 0.95
C PHE A 91 1.10 11.46 1.46
N GLY A 92 2.18 11.72 0.72
CA GLY A 92 3.33 12.48 1.19
C GLY A 92 4.19 11.68 2.16
N CYS A 93 5.48 12.04 2.26
CA CYS A 93 6.46 11.30 3.07
C CYS A 93 6.09 11.19 4.56
N ASP A 94 5.36 12.17 5.10
CA ASP A 94 4.97 12.19 6.53
C ASP A 94 3.91 11.14 6.89
N ARG A 95 3.22 10.55 5.90
CA ARG A 95 2.14 9.58 6.11
C ARG A 95 2.44 8.20 5.54
N ILE A 96 3.70 7.93 5.25
CA ILE A 96 4.18 6.67 4.70
C ILE A 96 5.13 5.99 5.68
N MET A 97 5.06 4.67 5.76
CA MET A 97 6.02 3.85 6.49
C MET A 97 6.41 2.62 5.70
N ILE A 98 7.65 2.15 5.87
CA ILE A 98 8.16 0.94 5.25
C ILE A 98 7.84 -0.27 6.15
N GLY A 99 7.40 -1.37 5.55
CA GLY A 99 7.26 -2.66 6.22
C GLY A 99 7.74 -3.80 5.33
N SER A 100 8.40 -4.80 5.92
CA SER A 100 8.94 -5.93 5.14
C SER A 100 7.87 -6.93 4.71
N ASP A 101 6.78 -7.03 5.48
CA ASP A 101 5.81 -8.14 5.39
C ASP A 101 6.46 -9.52 5.59
N TRP A 102 7.57 -9.59 6.32
CA TRP A 102 8.18 -10.85 6.71
C TRP A 102 7.29 -11.60 7.72
N PRO A 103 7.16 -12.95 7.65
CA PRO A 103 7.85 -13.87 6.75
C PRO A 103 7.14 -14.09 5.41
N VAL A 104 5.99 -13.45 5.17
CA VAL A 104 5.18 -13.63 3.94
C VAL A 104 5.98 -13.22 2.70
N SER A 105 6.81 -12.17 2.81
CA SER A 105 7.70 -11.73 1.73
C SER A 105 8.56 -12.85 1.14
N LEU A 106 8.93 -13.86 1.95
CA LEU A 106 9.76 -15.01 1.54
C LEU A 106 9.12 -15.88 0.46
N LEU A 107 7.80 -15.73 0.21
CA LEU A 107 7.13 -16.37 -0.92
C LEU A 107 7.59 -15.82 -2.27
N SER A 108 8.24 -14.65 -2.28
CA SER A 108 8.75 -13.99 -3.47
C SER A 108 10.24 -13.65 -3.36
N ARG A 109 10.66 -13.00 -2.25
CA ARG A 109 12.03 -12.48 -2.05
C ARG A 109 12.48 -12.55 -0.58
N ASP A 110 13.79 -12.66 -0.36
CA ASP A 110 14.36 -12.52 0.98
C ASP A 110 14.22 -11.09 1.53
N TYR A 111 14.45 -10.92 2.84
CA TYR A 111 14.28 -9.62 3.52
C TYR A 111 15.12 -8.49 2.89
N HIS A 112 16.38 -8.77 2.50
CA HIS A 112 17.27 -7.77 1.93
C HIS A 112 16.77 -7.34 0.54
N SER A 113 16.44 -8.32 -0.30
CA SER A 113 15.89 -8.11 -1.64
C SER A 113 14.52 -7.42 -1.64
N THR A 114 13.71 -7.59 -0.58
CA THR A 114 12.47 -6.82 -0.38
C THR A 114 12.76 -5.38 0.01
N TYR A 115 13.73 -5.14 0.90
CA TYR A 115 14.08 -3.80 1.37
C TYR A 115 14.68 -2.91 0.28
N GLU A 116 15.43 -3.47 -0.69
CA GLU A 116 15.99 -2.71 -1.81
C GLU A 116 14.92 -2.14 -2.78
N ILE A 117 13.65 -2.54 -2.67
CA ILE A 117 12.55 -1.94 -3.47
C ILE A 117 12.26 -0.49 -3.07
N VAL A 118 12.52 -0.14 -1.81
CA VAL A 118 12.10 1.13 -1.20
C VAL A 118 13.27 2.01 -0.78
N LYS A 119 14.48 1.65 -1.18
CA LYS A 119 15.73 2.32 -0.84
C LYS A 119 16.15 3.32 -1.90
#